data_AF-V4UNR3-F1
#
_entry.id   AF-V4UNR3-F1
#
_cell.length_a   1.000
_cell.length_b   1.000
_cell.length_c   1.000
_cell.angle_alpha   90.00
_cell.angle_beta   90.00
_cell.angle_gamma   90.00
#
_symmetry.space_group_name_H-M   'P 1'
#
loop_
_entity.id
_entity.type
_entity.pdbx_description
1 polymer ?
#
loop_
_entity_poly.entity_id
_entity_poly.type
_entity_poly.pdbx_seq_one_letter_code
_entity_poly.pdbx_strand_id
1 'polypeptide(L)'
;MTLTFSALAITLLFSLSFHFSFSFANISLGSTLFASNYLNQSWPSPNSTFSLTFVQKTPTSYIPAITYSGGVPVWTAGKTAVDSSGSFQLHPSGTLRLVNGTGAIIWDSSTGSLNVSSACLDDSGNFKLLKNDSVSAWSSFDNPTDAILPSQNFTYGKILRSGYYSFTLLRPGNLTLRWNDSVVYYNEGFKSNLTSPILSLQPNGILSIFDETLSSAAIIAYSSDYAEGSDVLRFLRLDSDGNLRIYSSARGTGTVTKRWAAIPDQCQVYGYCGNMGICGYNDSSSDPVCKCPSQHFEMIDGNDSRKGCKRKMEIESCRRNATMLELQHTKFLTFQPELSSQVFFSGISACRLNCLVSSSCAASTSLSDGTGLCYLKTPGFVSGYQNPAVPSTSYIKVCGPVSPNP
;
A
#
# COMPACT_ATOMS: atom_id res chain seq x y z
N MET A 1 9.59 66.49 56.14
CA MET A 1 9.80 66.78 54.72
C MET A 1 10.85 65.83 54.20
N THR A 2 10.44 64.67 53.69
CA THR A 2 11.28 63.68 53.01
C THR A 2 10.36 62.85 52.12
N LEU A 3 10.38 63.14 50.82
CA LEU A 3 9.64 62.46 49.76
C LEU A 3 10.48 61.27 49.26
N THR A 4 9.89 60.08 49.25
CA THR A 4 10.45 58.91 48.55
C THR A 4 9.68 58.71 47.24
N PHE A 5 10.36 58.90 46.11
CA PHE A 5 9.83 58.63 44.77
C PHE A 5 9.90 57.14 44.45
N SER A 6 8.76 56.55 44.09
CA SER A 6 8.64 55.23 43.46
C SER A 6 8.82 55.37 41.94
N ALA A 7 9.69 54.57 41.34
CA ALA A 7 9.79 54.43 39.90
C ALA A 7 9.24 53.06 39.49
N LEU A 8 8.09 53.06 38.82
CA LEU A 8 7.46 51.88 38.22
C LEU A 8 7.90 51.84 36.75
N ALA A 9 8.74 50.89 36.37
CA ALA A 9 9.12 50.68 34.97
C ALA A 9 8.10 49.75 34.29
N ILE A 10 7.31 50.29 33.36
CA ILE A 10 6.39 49.53 32.50
C ILE A 10 7.17 49.12 31.25
N THR A 11 7.51 47.84 31.13
CA THR A 11 8.07 47.27 29.89
C THR A 11 6.94 46.92 28.93
N LEU A 12 6.81 47.70 27.85
CA LEU A 12 5.91 47.41 26.72
C LEU A 12 6.50 46.26 25.89
N LEU A 13 5.91 45.07 25.96
CA LEU A 13 6.19 43.97 25.03
C LEU A 13 5.48 44.23 23.70
N PHE A 14 6.22 44.72 22.70
CA PHE A 14 5.77 44.74 21.31
C PHE A 14 5.80 43.30 20.77
N SER A 15 4.63 42.66 20.63
CA SER A 15 4.51 41.42 19.86
C SER A 15 4.66 41.75 18.36
N LEU A 16 5.87 41.58 17.83
CA LEU A 16 6.07 41.50 16.38
C LEU A 16 5.38 40.23 15.88
N SER A 17 4.17 40.36 15.36
CA SER A 17 3.55 39.38 14.48
C SER A 17 4.35 39.34 13.17
N PHE A 18 5.33 38.43 13.10
CA PHE A 18 5.94 38.04 11.84
C PHE A 18 4.88 37.35 10.98
N HIS A 19 4.24 38.12 10.11
CA HIS A 19 3.53 37.56 8.96
C HIS A 19 4.58 37.01 8.00
N PHE A 20 4.91 35.72 8.14
CA PHE A 20 5.60 34.99 7.08
C PHE A 20 4.66 34.90 5.88
N SER A 21 4.81 35.83 4.93
CA SER A 21 4.28 35.64 3.58
C SER A 21 5.12 34.56 2.90
N PHE A 22 4.66 33.30 2.97
CA PHE A 22 5.21 32.25 2.13
C PHE A 22 4.92 32.62 0.67
N SER A 23 5.95 33.04 -0.07
CA SER A 23 5.86 33.19 -1.52
C SER A 23 5.85 31.78 -2.11
N PHE A 24 4.67 31.27 -2.44
CA PHE A 24 4.54 30.06 -3.23
C PHE A 24 4.97 30.38 -4.66
N ALA A 25 5.77 29.51 -5.27
CA ALA A 25 5.96 29.53 -6.72
C ALA A 25 4.64 29.12 -7.38
N ASN A 26 3.78 30.09 -7.69
CA ASN A 26 2.48 29.84 -8.29
C ASN A 26 2.66 29.35 -9.73
N ILE A 27 2.07 28.20 -10.02
CA ILE A 27 1.99 27.59 -11.34
C ILE A 27 0.77 28.19 -12.03
N SER A 28 0.99 28.96 -13.09
CA SER A 28 -0.08 29.62 -13.83
C SER A 28 -0.83 28.64 -14.71
N LEU A 29 -2.10 28.97 -15.01
CA LEU A 29 -2.86 28.28 -16.04
C LEU A 29 -2.10 28.27 -17.38
N GLY A 30 -2.23 27.19 -18.14
CA GLY A 30 -1.48 26.92 -19.37
C GLY A 30 -0.12 26.26 -19.16
N SER A 31 0.38 26.17 -17.93
CA SER A 31 1.66 25.50 -17.63
C SER A 31 1.62 24.02 -18.01
N THR A 32 2.72 23.52 -18.58
CA THR A 32 2.84 22.14 -19.04
C THR A 32 4.20 21.54 -18.70
N LEU A 33 4.20 20.29 -18.25
CA LEU A 33 5.37 19.41 -18.17
C LEU A 33 5.31 18.39 -19.31
N PHE A 34 6.45 18.06 -19.91
CA PHE A 34 6.54 17.07 -20.99
C PHE A 34 7.32 15.83 -20.55
N ALA A 35 6.81 14.64 -20.90
CA ALA A 35 7.44 13.37 -20.56
C ALA A 35 8.84 13.22 -21.19
N SER A 36 9.02 13.73 -22.41
CA SER A 36 10.31 13.70 -23.12
C SER A 36 11.42 14.50 -22.43
N ASN A 37 11.09 15.45 -21.56
CA ASN A 37 12.04 16.33 -20.87
C ASN A 37 11.99 16.16 -19.35
N TYR A 38 11.60 14.97 -18.88
CA TYR A 38 11.35 14.70 -17.45
C TYR A 38 12.55 14.98 -16.53
N LEU A 39 13.78 14.90 -17.06
CA LEU A 39 15.01 15.19 -16.30
C LEU A 39 15.23 16.69 -16.05
N ASN A 40 14.67 17.58 -16.88
CA ASN A 40 14.96 19.02 -16.82
C ASN A 40 13.71 19.88 -16.55
N GLN A 41 12.52 19.28 -16.42
CA GLN A 41 11.29 19.99 -16.14
C GLN A 41 10.62 19.48 -14.88
N SER A 42 10.30 20.41 -13.98
CA SER A 42 9.52 20.12 -12.79
C SER A 42 8.82 21.37 -12.29
N TRP A 43 7.76 21.19 -11.50
CA TRP A 43 7.21 22.23 -10.65
C TRP A 43 7.67 21.98 -9.21
N PRO A 44 8.69 22.72 -8.71
CA PRO A 44 9.26 22.49 -7.39
C PRO A 44 8.41 23.12 -6.28
N SER A 45 8.54 22.56 -5.07
CA SER A 45 8.13 23.25 -3.85
C SER A 45 9.09 24.41 -3.53
N PRO A 46 8.70 25.42 -2.71
CA PRO A 46 9.55 26.58 -2.42
C PRO A 46 10.97 26.24 -1.98
N ASN A 47 11.13 25.24 -1.10
CA ASN A 47 12.44 24.83 -0.62
C ASN A 47 13.07 23.70 -1.46
N SER A 48 12.46 23.32 -2.59
CA SER A 48 12.88 22.18 -3.43
C SER A 48 12.99 20.86 -2.64
N THR A 49 12.12 20.69 -1.65
CA THR A 49 12.00 19.43 -0.89
C THR A 49 11.21 18.42 -1.70
N PHE A 50 10.17 18.89 -2.38
CA PHE A 50 9.36 18.12 -3.30
C PHE A 50 9.36 18.75 -4.68
N SER A 51 9.06 17.95 -5.70
CA SER A 51 8.88 18.41 -7.07
C SER A 51 7.87 17.55 -7.80
N LEU A 52 6.96 18.17 -8.53
CA LEU A 52 6.07 17.48 -9.47
C LEU A 52 6.77 17.38 -10.82
N THR A 53 7.05 16.16 -11.26
CA THR A 53 7.75 15.85 -12.52
C THR A 53 7.26 14.52 -13.10
N PHE A 54 7.68 14.18 -14.32
CA PHE A 54 7.52 12.83 -14.85
C PHE A 54 8.57 11.88 -14.25
N VAL A 55 8.14 10.66 -13.93
CA VAL A 55 9.00 9.55 -13.53
C VAL A 55 8.87 8.45 -14.57
N GLN A 56 10.01 7.95 -15.04
CA GLN A 56 10.07 6.83 -15.97
C GLN A 56 9.69 5.52 -15.25
N LYS A 57 8.68 4.80 -15.76
CA LYS A 57 8.21 3.51 -15.23
C LYS A 57 8.81 2.33 -15.97
N THR A 58 8.94 2.46 -17.28
CA THR A 58 9.66 1.53 -18.17
C THR A 58 10.46 2.36 -19.15
N PRO A 59 11.38 1.78 -19.96
CA PRO A 59 12.17 2.53 -20.94
C PRO A 59 11.33 3.43 -21.88
N THR A 60 10.06 3.09 -22.09
CA THR A 60 9.14 3.78 -23.01
C THR A 60 7.93 4.43 -22.35
N SER A 61 7.80 4.36 -21.02
CA SER A 61 6.60 4.87 -20.32
C SER A 61 6.92 5.76 -19.12
N TYR A 62 6.11 6.79 -18.94
CA TYR A 62 6.32 7.87 -17.98
C TYR A 62 5.02 8.20 -17.24
N ILE A 63 5.10 8.54 -15.97
CA ILE A 63 3.93 8.96 -15.17
C ILE A 63 4.26 10.24 -14.39
N PRO A 64 3.37 11.23 -14.35
CA PRO A 64 3.55 12.39 -13.49
C PRO A 64 3.50 11.95 -12.03
N ALA A 65 4.45 12.43 -11.23
CA ALA A 65 4.59 12.09 -9.83
C ALA A 65 5.07 13.29 -9.01
N ILE A 66 4.56 13.41 -7.79
CA ILE A 66 5.22 14.23 -6.76
C ILE A 66 6.36 13.38 -6.23
N THR A 67 7.57 13.91 -6.29
CA THR A 67 8.80 13.25 -5.84
C THR A 67 9.41 14.02 -4.69
N TYR A 68 9.93 13.29 -3.71
CA TYR A 68 10.82 13.84 -2.70
C TYR A 68 12.24 13.94 -3.27
N SER A 69 13.01 14.93 -2.80
CA SER A 69 14.40 15.16 -3.19
C SER A 69 15.22 13.86 -3.21
N GLY A 70 15.88 13.59 -4.34
CA GLY A 70 16.50 12.29 -4.66
C GLY A 70 15.64 11.39 -5.56
N GLY A 71 14.43 11.84 -5.95
CA GLY A 71 13.61 11.18 -6.97
C GLY A 71 12.64 10.13 -6.43
N VAL A 72 12.36 10.10 -5.11
CA VAL A 72 11.45 9.12 -4.51
C VAL A 72 9.99 9.52 -4.80
N PRO A 73 9.22 8.75 -5.59
CA PRO A 73 7.83 9.08 -5.89
C PRO A 73 6.94 8.80 -4.68
N VAL A 74 6.12 9.79 -4.30
CA VAL A 74 5.21 9.74 -3.13
C VAL A 74 3.75 9.94 -3.51
N TRP A 75 3.47 10.31 -4.75
CA TRP A 75 2.12 10.40 -5.32
C TRP A 75 2.20 10.34 -6.84
N THR A 76 1.22 9.80 -7.55
CA THR A 76 1.15 9.79 -9.03
C THR A 76 -0.18 10.31 -9.58
N ALA A 77 -0.16 10.93 -10.76
CA ALA A 77 -1.37 11.33 -11.46
C ALA A 77 -1.98 10.14 -12.20
N GLY A 78 -3.01 9.53 -11.61
CA GLY A 78 -3.67 8.36 -12.17
C GLY A 78 -2.85 7.07 -12.02
N LYS A 79 -3.28 6.02 -12.74
CA LYS A 79 -2.69 4.67 -12.69
C LYS A 79 -1.91 4.30 -13.96
N THR A 80 -2.16 5.00 -15.06
CA THR A 80 -1.69 4.63 -16.39
C THR A 80 -0.57 5.56 -16.81
N ALA A 81 0.59 4.99 -17.10
CA ALA A 81 1.70 5.73 -17.68
C ALA A 81 1.43 6.08 -19.15
N VAL A 82 2.03 7.16 -19.62
CA VAL A 82 1.97 7.64 -21.01
C VAL A 82 3.29 7.41 -21.72
N ASP A 83 3.26 7.48 -23.05
CA ASP A 83 4.46 7.48 -23.89
C ASP A 83 5.30 8.76 -23.73
N SER A 84 6.47 8.80 -24.36
CA SER A 84 7.41 9.94 -24.29
C SER A 84 6.86 11.26 -24.85
N SER A 85 5.82 11.22 -25.67
CA SER A 85 5.14 12.42 -26.20
C SER A 85 3.99 12.88 -25.30
N GLY A 86 3.78 12.20 -24.16
CA GLY A 86 2.80 12.61 -23.16
C GLY A 86 3.15 13.92 -22.46
N SER A 87 2.13 14.57 -21.91
CA SER A 87 2.25 15.84 -21.20
C SER A 87 1.30 15.95 -20.02
N PHE A 88 1.73 16.68 -19.00
CA PHE A 88 0.94 16.98 -17.80
C PHE A 88 0.67 18.48 -17.75
N GLN A 89 -0.60 18.84 -17.84
CA GLN A 89 -1.01 20.19 -18.19
C GLN A 89 -1.96 20.75 -17.13
N LEU A 90 -1.66 21.96 -16.64
CA LEU A 90 -2.66 22.77 -15.95
C LEU A 90 -3.42 23.56 -17.02
N HIS A 91 -4.54 23.02 -17.48
CA HIS A 91 -5.30 23.57 -18.59
C HIS A 91 -5.90 24.96 -18.26
N PRO A 92 -6.10 25.87 -19.23
CA PRO A 92 -6.77 27.16 -19.01
C PRO A 92 -8.17 27.09 -18.39
N SER A 93 -8.85 25.94 -18.47
CA SER A 93 -10.12 25.73 -17.76
C SER A 93 -9.98 25.48 -16.26
N GLY A 94 -8.75 25.42 -15.73
CA GLY A 94 -8.50 25.09 -14.33
C GLY A 94 -8.46 23.58 -14.03
N THR A 95 -8.41 22.74 -15.06
CA THR A 95 -8.29 21.28 -14.92
C THR A 95 -6.84 20.83 -15.07
N LEU A 96 -6.35 20.04 -14.11
CA LEU A 96 -5.08 19.35 -14.24
C LEU A 96 -5.29 18.05 -15.01
N ARG A 97 -4.54 17.82 -16.10
CA ARG A 97 -4.76 16.67 -16.99
C ARG A 97 -3.46 16.01 -17.45
N LEU A 98 -3.49 14.69 -17.53
CA LEU A 98 -2.47 13.86 -18.18
C LEU A 98 -2.97 13.47 -19.57
N VAL A 99 -2.18 13.81 -20.59
CA VAL A 99 -2.49 13.58 -22.00
C VAL A 99 -1.38 12.72 -22.61
N ASN A 100 -1.73 11.72 -23.43
CA ASN A 100 -0.75 10.88 -24.14
C ASN A 100 -0.29 11.53 -25.47
N GLY A 101 0.62 10.86 -26.20
CA GLY A 101 1.14 11.35 -27.47
C GLY A 101 0.09 11.50 -28.59
N THR A 102 -1.08 10.84 -28.47
CA THR A 102 -2.19 10.97 -29.43
C THR A 102 -3.14 12.13 -29.09
N GLY A 103 -2.92 12.83 -27.97
CA GLY A 103 -3.82 13.87 -27.48
C GLY A 103 -5.00 13.36 -26.65
N ALA A 104 -5.07 12.07 -26.34
CA ALA A 104 -6.13 11.50 -25.50
C ALA A 104 -5.87 11.83 -24.02
N ILE A 105 -6.92 12.23 -23.30
CA ILE A 105 -6.88 12.47 -21.86
C ILE A 105 -6.92 11.12 -21.14
N ILE A 106 -5.86 10.81 -20.40
CA ILE A 106 -5.70 9.56 -19.65
C ILE A 106 -6.16 9.70 -18.21
N TRP A 107 -6.02 10.91 -17.64
CA TRP A 107 -6.44 11.25 -16.29
C TRP A 107 -6.67 12.75 -16.18
N ASP A 108 -7.63 13.18 -15.37
CA ASP A 108 -7.83 14.58 -15.02
C ASP A 108 -8.33 14.74 -13.56
N SER A 109 -8.16 15.94 -13.01
CA SER A 109 -8.58 16.30 -11.65
C SER A 109 -10.09 16.59 -11.52
N SER A 110 -10.83 16.62 -12.63
CA SER A 110 -12.27 16.93 -12.68
C SER A 110 -12.66 18.26 -12.03
N THR A 111 -11.77 19.26 -12.13
CA THR A 111 -11.91 20.58 -11.49
C THR A 111 -12.36 21.70 -12.42
N GLY A 112 -12.78 21.40 -13.65
CA GLY A 112 -13.08 22.41 -14.68
C GLY A 112 -14.21 23.39 -14.31
N SER A 113 -15.06 23.04 -13.35
CA SER A 113 -16.15 23.88 -12.83
C SER A 113 -15.80 24.62 -11.52
N LEU A 114 -14.57 24.45 -11.00
CA LEU A 114 -14.18 24.94 -9.67
C LEU A 114 -13.49 26.32 -9.70
N ASN A 115 -13.42 26.98 -10.86
CA ASN A 115 -12.80 28.29 -11.04
C ASN A 115 -11.36 28.36 -10.49
N VAL A 116 -10.55 27.35 -10.80
CA VAL A 116 -9.13 27.32 -10.44
C VAL A 116 -8.39 28.44 -11.18
N SER A 117 -7.60 29.23 -10.46
CA SER A 117 -6.79 30.34 -10.97
C SER A 117 -5.30 30.01 -11.08
N SER A 118 -4.81 29.11 -10.22
CA SER A 118 -3.41 28.73 -10.16
C SER A 118 -3.23 27.37 -9.46
N ALA A 119 -2.00 26.87 -9.41
CA ALA A 119 -1.63 25.72 -8.61
C ALA A 119 -0.34 25.97 -7.83
N CYS A 120 -0.11 25.21 -6.76
CA CYS A 120 1.16 25.23 -6.05
C CYS A 120 1.51 23.84 -5.49
N LEU A 121 2.80 23.60 -5.27
CA LEU A 121 3.31 22.48 -4.49
C LEU A 121 3.95 23.05 -3.22
N ASP A 122 3.50 22.63 -2.05
CA ASP A 122 4.11 23.07 -0.78
C ASP A 122 5.20 22.11 -0.29
N ASP A 123 5.96 22.54 0.72
CA ASP A 123 7.08 21.77 1.26
C ASP A 123 6.66 20.56 2.11
N SER A 124 5.35 20.34 2.32
CA SER A 124 4.83 19.08 2.86
C SER A 124 4.62 18.02 1.78
N GLY A 125 4.74 18.39 0.51
CA GLY A 125 4.47 17.53 -0.64
C GLY A 125 3.01 17.55 -1.08
N ASN A 126 2.23 18.53 -0.60
CA ASN A 126 0.84 18.69 -1.00
C ASN A 126 0.74 19.57 -2.25
N PHE A 127 0.25 19.01 -3.35
CA PHE A 127 -0.05 19.75 -4.58
C PHE A 127 -1.50 20.22 -4.53
N LYS A 128 -1.72 21.52 -4.71
CA LYS A 128 -3.03 22.15 -4.60
C LYS A 128 -3.39 22.89 -5.88
N LEU A 129 -4.64 22.77 -6.29
CA LEU A 129 -5.27 23.68 -7.24
C LEU A 129 -6.02 24.74 -6.45
N LEU A 130 -5.78 26.01 -6.75
CA LEU A 130 -6.23 27.15 -5.97
C LEU A 130 -7.29 27.96 -6.71
N LYS A 131 -8.30 28.40 -5.97
CA LYS A 131 -9.27 29.43 -6.38
C LYS A 131 -8.88 30.74 -5.69
N ASN A 132 -8.86 31.83 -6.46
CA ASN A 132 -8.45 33.16 -5.97
C ASN A 132 -7.09 33.10 -5.24
N ASP A 133 -6.19 32.25 -5.74
CA ASP A 133 -4.81 32.05 -5.26
C ASP A 133 -4.65 31.72 -3.76
N SER A 134 -5.71 31.30 -3.08
CA SER A 134 -5.72 31.09 -1.62
C SER A 134 -6.58 29.92 -1.16
N VAL A 135 -7.72 29.67 -1.83
CA VAL A 135 -8.66 28.62 -1.44
C VAL A 135 -8.35 27.34 -2.20
N SER A 136 -8.04 26.26 -1.48
CA SER A 136 -7.81 24.94 -2.09
C SER A 136 -9.12 24.39 -2.69
N ALA A 137 -9.16 24.27 -4.02
CA ALA A 137 -10.26 23.63 -4.76
C ALA A 137 -10.03 22.13 -4.91
N TRP A 138 -8.77 21.69 -4.91
CA TRP A 138 -8.36 20.29 -5.01
C TRP A 138 -6.97 20.12 -4.39
N SER A 139 -6.71 18.96 -3.80
CA SER A 139 -5.43 18.63 -3.17
C SER A 139 -5.02 17.18 -3.41
N SER A 140 -3.71 16.93 -3.60
CA SER A 140 -3.16 15.59 -3.69
C SER A 140 -3.32 14.80 -2.38
N PHE A 141 -3.33 15.48 -1.24
CA PHE A 141 -3.53 14.86 0.08
C PHE A 141 -4.97 14.34 0.26
N ASP A 142 -5.94 14.96 -0.40
CA ASP A 142 -7.33 14.50 -0.43
C ASP A 142 -7.59 13.44 -1.50
N ASN A 143 -6.65 13.28 -2.43
CA ASN A 143 -6.70 12.30 -3.51
C ASN A 143 -5.45 11.41 -3.48
N PRO A 144 -5.21 10.64 -2.40
CA PRO A 144 -4.01 9.83 -2.28
C PRO A 144 -4.00 8.71 -3.33
N THR A 145 -2.80 8.20 -3.63
CA THR A 145 -2.61 7.06 -4.54
C THR A 145 -2.23 5.81 -3.77
N ASP A 146 -0.93 5.62 -3.50
CA ASP A 146 -0.41 4.47 -2.78
C ASP A 146 0.32 4.85 -1.49
N ALA A 147 0.47 6.15 -1.20
CA ALA A 147 1.22 6.64 -0.05
C ALA A 147 0.46 7.70 0.77
N ILE A 148 0.88 7.84 2.04
CA ILE A 148 0.47 8.87 2.99
C ILE A 148 1.73 9.55 3.52
N LEU A 149 1.79 10.87 3.37
CA LEU A 149 2.91 11.71 3.81
C LEU A 149 2.69 12.27 5.23
N PRO A 150 3.74 12.84 5.87
CA PRO A 150 3.55 13.58 7.10
C PRO A 150 2.60 14.75 6.91
N SER A 151 1.83 15.07 7.95
CA SER A 151 0.79 16.12 7.94
C SER A 151 -0.41 15.85 7.01
N GLN A 152 -0.45 14.69 6.34
CA GLN A 152 -1.61 14.26 5.58
C GLN A 152 -2.62 13.57 6.48
N ASN A 153 -3.84 14.11 6.54
CA ASN A 153 -4.95 13.47 7.24
C ASN A 153 -5.62 12.43 6.34
N PHE A 154 -5.40 11.15 6.66
CA PHE A 154 -6.07 10.03 6.01
C PHE A 154 -7.34 9.68 6.79
N THR A 155 -8.41 10.40 6.46
CA THR A 155 -9.76 10.20 7.03
C THR A 155 -10.31 8.83 6.64
N TYR A 156 -11.15 8.25 7.50
CA TYR A 156 -11.85 7.01 7.21
C TYR A 156 -12.56 7.04 5.83
N GLY A 157 -12.64 5.90 5.17
CA GLY A 157 -13.23 5.76 3.85
C GLY A 157 -12.33 6.17 2.67
N LYS A 158 -11.23 6.90 2.89
CA LYS A 158 -10.18 7.07 1.88
C LYS A 158 -9.51 5.71 1.59
N ILE A 159 -9.01 5.53 0.37
CA ILE A 159 -8.45 4.26 -0.10
C ILE A 159 -7.06 4.50 -0.71
N LEU A 160 -6.05 3.75 -0.26
CA LEU A 160 -4.79 3.59 -1.02
C LEU A 160 -4.89 2.36 -1.91
N ARG A 161 -4.27 2.41 -3.09
CA ARG A 161 -4.32 1.31 -4.06
C ARG A 161 -2.96 1.04 -4.69
N SER A 162 -2.61 -0.25 -4.75
CA SER A 162 -1.43 -0.73 -5.45
C SER A 162 -1.74 -2.08 -6.11
N GLY A 163 -1.90 -2.08 -7.43
CA GLY A 163 -2.36 -3.26 -8.17
C GLY A 163 -3.72 -3.78 -7.67
N TYR A 164 -3.76 -5.06 -7.29
CA TYR A 164 -4.95 -5.71 -6.71
C TYR A 164 -5.15 -5.40 -5.22
N TYR A 165 -4.20 -4.72 -4.58
CA TYR A 165 -4.25 -4.46 -3.16
C TYR A 165 -4.84 -3.09 -2.85
N SER A 166 -5.65 -3.03 -1.81
CA SER A 166 -6.18 -1.79 -1.28
C SER A 166 -6.06 -1.71 0.24
N PHE A 167 -5.84 -0.50 0.73
CA PHE A 167 -5.83 -0.17 2.15
C PHE A 167 -6.93 0.84 2.44
N THR A 168 -7.65 0.63 3.54
CA THR A 168 -8.71 1.55 3.99
C THR A 168 -8.70 1.62 5.51
N LEU A 169 -8.91 2.83 6.04
CA LEU A 169 -9.29 3.03 7.42
C LEU A 169 -10.82 2.96 7.51
N LEU A 170 -11.36 1.94 8.18
CA LEU A 170 -12.79 1.76 8.37
C LEU A 170 -13.22 2.24 9.75
N ARG A 171 -14.50 2.59 9.92
CA ARG A 171 -15.13 2.60 11.25
C ARG A 171 -15.28 1.14 11.73
N PRO A 172 -14.96 0.80 12.98
CA PRO A 172 -14.68 1.66 14.15
C PRO A 172 -13.22 2.15 14.36
N GLY A 173 -12.34 2.09 13.37
CA GLY A 173 -10.91 2.42 13.52
C GLY A 173 -9.99 1.30 13.02
N ASN A 174 -10.50 0.42 12.17
CA ASN A 174 -9.76 -0.72 11.66
C ASN A 174 -8.90 -0.33 10.46
N LEU A 175 -7.63 -0.70 10.52
CA LEU A 175 -6.71 -0.72 9.40
C LEU A 175 -6.96 -2.00 8.61
N THR A 176 -7.61 -1.87 7.46
CA THR A 176 -8.03 -3.01 6.65
C THR A 176 -7.25 -3.06 5.34
N LEU A 177 -6.61 -4.19 5.07
CA LEU A 177 -6.05 -4.50 3.76
C LEU A 177 -6.91 -5.52 3.03
N ARG A 178 -7.16 -5.26 1.75
CA ARG A 178 -7.97 -6.11 0.87
C ARG A 178 -7.24 -6.47 -0.40
N TRP A 179 -7.53 -7.66 -0.90
CA TRP A 179 -7.16 -8.10 -2.24
C TRP A 179 -8.41 -8.13 -3.11
N ASN A 180 -8.29 -7.54 -4.30
CA ASN A 180 -9.37 -7.34 -5.27
C ASN A 180 -10.65 -6.77 -4.63
N ASP A 181 -10.46 -5.84 -3.68
CA ASP A 181 -11.48 -5.17 -2.87
C ASP A 181 -12.47 -6.08 -2.10
N SER A 182 -12.26 -7.39 -2.13
CA SER A 182 -13.22 -8.38 -1.62
C SER A 182 -12.65 -9.22 -0.49
N VAL A 183 -11.41 -9.68 -0.63
CA VAL A 183 -10.77 -10.57 0.37
C VAL A 183 -10.02 -9.74 1.38
N VAL A 184 -10.51 -9.68 2.61
CA VAL A 184 -9.82 -9.03 3.73
C VAL A 184 -8.76 -9.97 4.27
N TYR A 185 -7.47 -9.62 4.13
CA TYR A 185 -6.37 -10.45 4.61
C TYR A 185 -5.62 -9.87 5.81
N TYR A 186 -5.91 -8.63 6.17
CA TYR A 186 -5.43 -7.99 7.38
C TYR A 186 -6.48 -7.00 7.86
N ASN A 187 -6.80 -7.07 9.15
CA ASN A 187 -7.81 -6.20 9.75
C ASN A 187 -7.50 -6.02 11.24
N GLU A 188 -6.69 -5.02 11.53
CA GLU A 188 -6.34 -4.67 12.92
C GLU A 188 -7.11 -3.42 13.32
N GLY A 189 -7.86 -3.50 14.42
CA GLY A 189 -8.68 -2.39 14.92
C GLY A 189 -8.58 -2.22 16.43
N PHE A 190 -9.06 -1.09 16.91
CA PHE A 190 -9.12 -0.81 18.33
C PHE A 190 -10.35 -1.46 18.98
N LYS A 191 -10.27 -1.66 20.29
CA LYS A 191 -11.40 -2.12 21.12
C LYS A 191 -12.51 -1.06 21.25
N SER A 192 -12.24 0.18 20.88
CA SER A 192 -13.15 1.31 20.99
C SER A 192 -13.82 1.62 19.66
N ASN A 193 -15.11 2.00 19.70
CA ASN A 193 -15.87 2.40 18.52
C ASN A 193 -15.63 3.87 18.16
N LEU A 194 -14.67 4.14 17.27
CA LEU A 194 -14.37 5.48 16.78
C LEU A 194 -15.41 5.95 15.75
N THR A 195 -15.76 7.24 15.77
CA THR A 195 -16.84 7.82 14.95
C THR A 195 -16.33 8.42 13.65
N SER A 196 -15.18 9.11 13.70
CA SER A 196 -14.54 9.79 12.58
C SER A 196 -13.01 9.64 12.64
N PRO A 197 -12.48 8.41 12.62
CA PRO A 197 -11.05 8.21 12.81
C PRO A 197 -10.23 8.78 11.65
N ILE A 198 -9.08 9.35 11.98
CA ILE A 198 -8.09 9.91 11.07
C ILE A 198 -6.75 9.24 11.34
N LEU A 199 -6.19 8.58 10.32
CA LEU A 199 -4.83 8.06 10.38
C LEU A 199 -3.85 9.14 9.94
N SER A 200 -2.78 9.33 10.70
CA SER A 200 -1.72 10.28 10.37
C SER A 200 -0.35 9.75 10.79
N LEU A 201 0.64 9.99 9.94
CA LEU A 201 2.05 9.72 10.20
C LEU A 201 2.73 11.02 10.61
N GLN A 202 3.37 11.02 11.77
CA GLN A 202 4.14 12.15 12.26
C GLN A 202 5.54 12.17 11.63
N PRO A 203 6.16 13.36 11.43
CA PRO A 203 7.52 13.46 10.87
C PRO A 203 8.59 12.67 11.66
N ASN A 204 8.38 12.51 12.98
CA ASN A 204 9.26 11.75 13.86
C ASN A 204 9.09 10.22 13.74
N GLY A 205 8.10 9.72 12.97
CA GLY A 205 7.91 8.29 12.72
C GLY A 205 6.81 7.61 13.54
N ILE A 206 5.96 8.35 14.25
CA ILE A 206 4.79 7.78 14.94
C ILE A 206 3.61 7.70 13.98
N LEU A 207 3.08 6.50 13.78
CA LEU A 207 1.79 6.28 13.12
C LEU A 207 0.69 6.22 14.17
N SER A 208 -0.29 7.11 14.08
CA SER A 208 -1.35 7.21 15.08
C SER A 208 -2.72 7.48 14.46
N ILE A 209 -3.77 7.08 15.19
CA ILE A 209 -5.15 7.43 14.89
C ILE A 209 -5.65 8.50 15.86
N PHE A 210 -6.32 9.50 15.29
CA PHE A 210 -6.99 10.58 16.00
C PHE A 210 -8.49 10.43 15.80
N ASP A 211 -9.26 10.71 16.86
CA ASP A 211 -10.71 10.76 16.83
C ASP A 211 -11.17 11.65 17.99
N GLU A 212 -12.29 12.34 17.84
CA GLU A 212 -12.83 13.23 18.88
C GLU A 212 -13.22 12.49 20.16
N THR A 213 -13.50 11.19 20.07
CA THR A 213 -13.83 10.35 21.23
C THR A 213 -12.60 9.92 22.03
N LEU A 214 -11.40 10.14 21.52
CA LEU A 214 -10.16 9.75 22.17
C LEU A 214 -9.59 10.92 22.98
N SER A 215 -9.18 10.67 24.23
CA SER A 215 -8.48 11.65 25.07
C SER A 215 -7.07 11.97 24.57
N SER A 216 -6.47 11.05 23.79
CA SER A 216 -5.17 11.20 23.15
C SER A 216 -5.09 10.29 21.92
N ALA A 217 -4.17 10.59 21.00
CA ALA A 217 -4.00 9.80 19.79
C ALA A 217 -3.66 8.34 20.13
N ALA A 218 -4.34 7.40 19.47
CA ALA A 218 -4.05 5.98 19.61
C ALA A 218 -2.84 5.61 18.73
N ILE A 219 -1.73 5.22 19.36
CA ILE A 219 -0.51 4.86 18.65
C ILE A 219 -0.65 3.46 18.04
N ILE A 220 -0.38 3.35 16.75
CA ILE A 220 -0.40 2.08 16.00
C ILE A 220 1.00 1.48 15.97
N ALA A 221 1.97 2.30 15.59
CA ALA A 221 3.33 1.86 15.38
C ALA A 221 4.33 3.00 15.53
N TYR A 222 5.54 2.63 15.90
CA TYR A 222 6.73 3.45 15.76
C TYR A 222 7.54 2.93 14.58
N SER A 223 8.05 3.83 13.73
CA SER A 223 9.10 3.46 12.80
C SER A 223 10.34 3.01 13.59
N SER A 224 11.10 2.06 13.05
CA SER A 224 12.31 1.56 13.73
C SER A 224 13.41 2.61 13.87
N ASP A 225 13.30 3.74 13.18
CA ASP A 225 14.19 4.91 13.26
C ASP A 225 13.47 6.11 13.91
N TYR A 226 12.51 5.84 14.79
CA TYR A 226 11.71 6.87 15.46
C TYR A 226 12.60 7.94 16.11
N ALA A 227 12.28 9.20 15.85
CA ALA A 227 13.00 10.39 16.33
C ALA A 227 14.50 10.46 15.94
N GLU A 228 14.96 9.61 15.01
CA GLU A 228 16.34 9.64 14.52
C GLU A 228 16.48 10.51 13.26
N GLY A 229 17.62 11.19 13.14
CA GLY A 229 17.98 11.97 11.97
C GLY A 229 17.21 13.28 11.80
N SER A 230 17.86 14.24 11.15
CA SER A 230 17.23 15.45 10.61
C SER A 230 17.02 15.28 9.10
N ASP A 231 16.04 15.99 8.52
CA ASP A 231 15.77 16.00 7.07
C ASP A 231 15.53 14.61 6.45
N VAL A 232 14.82 13.75 7.18
CA VAL A 232 14.35 12.45 6.70
C VAL A 232 12.86 12.53 6.42
N LEU A 233 12.46 12.20 5.20
CA LEU A 233 11.05 11.96 4.89
C LEU A 233 10.66 10.56 5.37
N ARG A 234 9.67 10.50 6.25
CA ARG A 234 8.96 9.27 6.59
C ARG A 234 7.60 9.25 5.92
N PHE A 235 7.26 8.17 5.24
CA PHE A 235 5.97 8.05 4.56
C PHE A 235 5.44 6.62 4.67
N LEU A 236 4.12 6.50 4.75
CA LEU A 236 3.44 5.20 4.78
C LEU A 236 3.06 4.85 3.33
N ARG A 237 3.34 3.63 2.87
CA ARG A 237 3.03 3.19 1.49
C ARG A 237 2.41 1.80 1.48
N LEU A 238 1.39 1.61 0.65
CA LEU A 238 0.90 0.30 0.25
C LEU A 238 1.67 -0.15 -0.99
N ASP A 239 2.51 -1.16 -0.82
CA ASP A 239 3.32 -1.66 -1.92
C ASP A 239 2.54 -2.64 -2.81
N SER A 240 3.05 -2.86 -4.02
CA SER A 240 2.47 -3.80 -5.00
C SER A 240 2.59 -5.28 -4.56
N ASP A 241 3.26 -5.53 -3.45
CA ASP A 241 3.31 -6.83 -2.77
C ASP A 241 2.22 -7.01 -1.71
N GLY A 242 1.34 -6.02 -1.53
CA GLY A 242 0.18 -6.09 -0.66
C GLY A 242 0.48 -5.80 0.81
N ASN A 243 1.64 -5.24 1.14
CA ASN A 243 1.93 -4.85 2.51
C ASN A 243 1.96 -3.33 2.68
N LEU A 244 1.55 -2.88 3.85
CA LEU A 244 1.56 -1.46 4.24
C LEU A 244 2.79 -1.21 5.09
N ARG A 245 3.65 -0.27 4.69
CA ARG A 245 4.96 -0.06 5.32
C ARG A 245 5.27 1.39 5.55
N ILE A 246 5.99 1.67 6.65
CA ILE A 246 6.65 2.96 6.83
C ILE A 246 8.03 2.86 6.19
N TYR A 247 8.32 3.84 5.34
CA TYR A 247 9.62 4.03 4.72
C TYR A 247 10.26 5.34 5.17
N SER A 248 11.59 5.34 5.19
CA SER A 248 12.41 6.53 5.39
C SER A 248 13.29 6.79 4.17
N SER A 249 13.41 8.06 3.78
CA SER A 249 14.35 8.52 2.76
C SER A 249 15.02 9.79 3.24
N ALA A 250 16.36 9.78 3.35
CA ALA A 250 17.13 10.99 3.61
C ALA A 250 17.11 11.90 2.37
N ARG A 251 17.04 13.21 2.58
CA ARG A 251 16.96 14.21 1.51
C ARG A 251 18.07 14.05 0.48
N GLY A 252 17.70 14.00 -0.81
CA GLY A 252 18.64 13.98 -1.92
C GLY A 252 19.26 12.62 -2.23
N THR A 253 19.10 11.61 -1.35
CA THR A 253 19.74 10.30 -1.53
C THR A 253 19.02 9.40 -2.53
N GLY A 254 17.68 9.52 -2.62
CA GLY A 254 16.85 8.59 -3.39
C GLY A 254 16.68 7.21 -2.74
N THR A 255 17.37 6.94 -1.63
CA THR A 255 17.37 5.63 -0.97
C THR A 255 16.17 5.51 -0.05
N VAL A 256 15.39 4.45 -0.25
CA VAL A 256 14.18 4.17 0.53
C VAL A 256 14.43 2.96 1.43
N THR A 257 14.31 3.14 2.74
CA THR A 257 14.55 2.08 3.75
C THR A 257 13.27 1.74 4.49
N LYS A 258 12.90 0.46 4.53
CA LYS A 258 11.74 -0.05 5.29
C LYS A 258 12.01 0.07 6.79
N ARG A 259 11.09 0.69 7.53
CA ARG A 259 11.19 0.90 8.99
C ARG A 259 10.07 0.26 9.80
N TRP A 260 8.97 -0.12 9.14
CA TRP A 260 7.87 -0.86 9.75
C TRP A 260 7.05 -1.56 8.65
N ALA A 261 6.36 -2.64 9.00
CA ALA A 261 5.40 -3.32 8.13
C ALA A 261 4.18 -3.78 8.94
N ALA A 262 2.99 -3.64 8.36
CA ALA A 262 1.73 -4.10 8.97
C ALA A 262 1.72 -5.62 9.13
N ILE A 263 2.23 -6.34 8.11
CA ILE A 263 2.36 -7.79 8.13
C ILE A 263 3.86 -8.11 8.21
N PRO A 264 4.41 -8.52 9.37
CA PRO A 264 5.85 -8.73 9.51
C PRO A 264 6.41 -9.84 8.60
N ASP A 265 5.65 -10.92 8.45
CA ASP A 265 5.99 -12.04 7.57
C ASP A 265 5.28 -11.89 6.23
N GLN A 266 6.05 -11.55 5.19
CA GLN A 266 5.51 -11.26 3.87
C GLN A 266 4.76 -12.44 3.23
N CYS A 267 5.09 -13.68 3.60
CA CYS A 267 4.38 -14.87 3.11
C CYS A 267 2.95 -15.01 3.68
N GLN A 268 2.58 -14.22 4.68
CA GLN A 268 1.20 -14.15 5.18
C GLN A 268 0.33 -13.19 4.37
N VAL A 269 0.89 -12.41 3.45
CA VAL A 269 0.11 -11.55 2.56
C VAL A 269 -0.66 -12.40 1.55
N TYR A 270 -1.98 -12.20 1.48
CA TYR A 270 -2.81 -12.97 0.55
C TYR A 270 -2.41 -12.73 -0.90
N GLY A 271 -2.23 -13.84 -1.62
CA GLY A 271 -1.94 -13.82 -3.05
C GLY A 271 -0.55 -13.30 -3.43
N TYR A 272 0.38 -13.19 -2.47
CA TYR A 272 1.76 -12.80 -2.76
C TYR A 272 2.40 -13.66 -3.87
N CYS A 273 2.18 -14.98 -3.81
CA CYS A 273 2.64 -15.96 -4.80
C CYS A 273 1.59 -16.37 -5.84
N GLY A 274 0.47 -15.65 -5.94
CA GLY A 274 -0.59 -15.98 -6.88
C GLY A 274 -1.31 -17.29 -6.56
N ASN A 275 -2.19 -17.72 -7.48
CA ASN A 275 -2.99 -18.93 -7.31
C ASN A 275 -2.10 -20.18 -7.39
N MET A 276 -2.37 -21.17 -6.56
CA MET A 276 -1.61 -22.42 -6.39
C MET A 276 -0.11 -22.20 -6.09
N GLY A 277 0.30 -20.99 -5.73
CA GLY A 277 1.67 -20.70 -5.31
C GLY A 277 1.87 -20.99 -3.82
N ILE A 278 3.06 -21.48 -3.47
CA ILE A 278 3.53 -21.63 -2.10
C ILE A 278 4.63 -20.60 -1.86
N CYS A 279 4.40 -19.71 -0.91
CA CYS A 279 5.40 -18.77 -0.43
C CYS A 279 6.30 -19.43 0.61
N GLY A 280 7.59 -19.15 0.56
CA GLY A 280 8.55 -19.52 1.59
C GLY A 280 9.77 -18.61 1.54
N TYR A 281 10.80 -18.98 2.29
CA TYR A 281 12.08 -18.29 2.29
C TYR A 281 13.18 -19.29 1.99
N ASN A 282 14.24 -18.81 1.33
CA ASN A 282 15.45 -19.59 1.11
C ASN A 282 16.53 -19.09 2.08
N ASP A 283 17.48 -19.95 2.44
CA ASP A 283 18.56 -19.59 3.39
C ASP A 283 19.45 -18.44 2.89
N SER A 284 19.42 -18.16 1.58
CA SER A 284 20.27 -17.17 0.92
C SER A 284 19.65 -15.77 0.81
N SER A 285 18.35 -15.60 1.08
CA SER A 285 17.68 -14.30 0.94
C SER A 285 16.60 -14.08 1.99
N SER A 286 16.51 -12.84 2.50
CA SER A 286 15.37 -12.41 3.33
C SER A 286 14.10 -12.19 2.52
N ASP A 287 14.21 -12.11 1.19
CA ASP A 287 13.06 -11.94 0.31
C ASP A 287 12.32 -13.26 0.12
N PRO A 288 10.97 -13.25 0.15
CA PRO A 288 10.21 -14.46 -0.04
C PRO A 288 10.29 -14.97 -1.48
N VAL A 289 10.24 -16.28 -1.62
CA VAL A 289 10.23 -16.98 -2.90
C VAL A 289 8.90 -17.69 -3.11
N CYS A 290 8.49 -17.75 -4.37
CA CYS A 290 7.28 -18.42 -4.80
C CYS A 290 7.63 -19.69 -5.57
N LYS A 291 7.05 -20.82 -5.17
CA LYS A 291 7.21 -22.11 -5.84
C LYS A 291 5.87 -22.80 -6.04
N CYS A 292 5.79 -23.66 -7.05
CA CYS A 292 4.63 -24.52 -7.21
C CYS A 292 4.62 -25.64 -6.17
N PRO A 293 3.46 -26.21 -5.82
CA PRO A 293 3.34 -27.15 -4.72
C PRO A 293 4.04 -28.49 -5.02
N SER A 294 4.18 -28.84 -6.30
CA SER A 294 4.82 -30.07 -6.77
C SER A 294 5.07 -30.08 -8.28
N GLN A 295 5.64 -31.17 -8.79
CA GLN A 295 5.88 -31.38 -10.22
C GLN A 295 4.60 -31.53 -11.07
N HIS A 296 3.44 -31.72 -10.43
CA HIS A 296 2.11 -31.72 -11.06
C HIS A 296 1.66 -30.34 -11.53
N PHE A 297 2.43 -29.31 -11.19
CA PHE A 297 2.15 -27.92 -11.47
C PHE A 297 3.29 -27.30 -12.27
N GLU A 298 2.99 -26.21 -12.94
CA GLU A 298 3.97 -25.34 -13.58
C GLU A 298 3.64 -23.89 -13.33
N MET A 299 4.67 -23.04 -13.38
CA MET A 299 4.50 -21.60 -13.25
C MET A 299 3.64 -21.08 -14.41
N ILE A 300 2.77 -20.12 -14.11
CA ILE A 300 2.00 -19.41 -15.15
C ILE A 300 2.93 -18.57 -16.01
N ASP A 301 3.90 -17.91 -15.37
CA ASP A 301 4.94 -17.13 -16.01
C ASP A 301 6.30 -17.57 -15.46
N GLY A 302 7.21 -18.00 -16.34
CA GLY A 302 8.55 -18.43 -15.96
C GLY A 302 9.45 -17.28 -15.46
N ASN A 303 9.11 -16.04 -15.80
CA ASN A 303 9.86 -14.85 -15.40
C ASN A 303 9.31 -14.17 -14.14
N ASP A 304 8.05 -14.47 -13.77
CA ASP A 304 7.39 -13.89 -12.59
C ASP A 304 6.67 -14.99 -11.80
N SER A 305 7.38 -15.54 -10.81
CA SER A 305 6.87 -16.59 -9.92
C SER A 305 5.69 -16.13 -9.05
N ARG A 306 5.43 -14.81 -8.93
CA ARG A 306 4.29 -14.27 -8.19
C ARG A 306 2.97 -14.36 -8.97
N LYS A 307 3.02 -14.69 -10.26
CA LYS A 307 1.81 -14.99 -11.05
C LYS A 307 1.15 -16.31 -10.63
N GLY A 308 1.87 -17.14 -9.87
CA GLY A 308 1.39 -18.42 -9.37
C GLY A 308 1.56 -19.55 -10.36
N CYS A 309 0.80 -20.61 -10.13
CA CYS A 309 0.94 -21.89 -10.78
C CYS A 309 -0.39 -22.37 -11.36
N LYS A 310 -0.29 -23.20 -12.39
CA LYS A 310 -1.42 -23.94 -12.95
C LYS A 310 -1.13 -25.44 -12.89
N ARG A 311 -2.19 -26.25 -12.89
CA ARG A 311 -2.06 -27.70 -13.00
C ARG A 311 -1.58 -28.06 -14.40
N LYS A 312 -0.72 -29.07 -14.50
CA LYS A 312 -0.38 -29.69 -15.79
C LYS A 312 -1.51 -30.56 -16.33
N MET A 313 -2.37 -31.07 -15.44
CA MET A 313 -3.53 -31.89 -15.78
C MET A 313 -4.67 -31.60 -14.78
N GLU A 314 -5.86 -31.36 -15.32
CA GLU A 314 -7.07 -31.16 -14.50
C GLU A 314 -7.49 -32.44 -13.79
N ILE A 315 -8.13 -32.29 -12.63
CA ILE A 315 -8.47 -33.41 -11.74
C ILE A 315 -9.49 -34.35 -12.39
N GLU A 316 -10.43 -33.80 -13.14
CA GLU A 316 -11.47 -34.53 -13.88
C GLU A 316 -10.88 -35.35 -15.03
N SER A 317 -9.68 -34.97 -15.50
CA SER A 317 -8.98 -35.63 -16.61
C SER A 317 -7.93 -36.65 -16.15
N CYS A 318 -7.83 -36.92 -14.84
CA CYS A 318 -6.87 -37.88 -14.34
C CYS A 318 -7.17 -39.29 -14.91
N ARG A 319 -6.18 -39.92 -15.55
CA ARG A 319 -6.28 -41.32 -16.04
C ARG A 319 -6.45 -42.35 -14.91
N ARG A 320 -5.99 -41.99 -13.70
CA ARG A 320 -6.18 -42.72 -12.45
C ARG A 320 -7.02 -41.86 -11.51
N ASN A 321 -7.51 -42.43 -10.41
CA ASN A 321 -8.19 -41.63 -9.39
C ASN A 321 -7.28 -40.52 -8.86
N ALA A 322 -7.91 -39.39 -8.52
CA ALA A 322 -7.25 -38.31 -7.79
C ALA A 322 -6.68 -38.84 -6.47
N THR A 323 -5.64 -38.19 -5.99
CA THR A 323 -5.05 -38.43 -4.67
C THR A 323 -4.69 -37.11 -4.02
N MET A 324 -4.30 -37.16 -2.75
CA MET A 324 -3.85 -36.00 -2.00
C MET A 324 -2.34 -36.08 -1.81
N LEU A 325 -1.62 -35.11 -2.37
CA LEU A 325 -0.21 -34.85 -2.08
C LEU A 325 -0.11 -34.17 -0.72
N GLU A 326 0.76 -34.68 0.13
CA GLU A 326 1.10 -34.10 1.44
C GLU A 326 2.19 -33.02 1.32
N LEU A 327 1.96 -31.91 2.00
CA LEU A 327 2.86 -30.77 2.09
C LEU A 327 3.15 -30.50 3.58
N GLN A 328 4.27 -31.03 4.05
CA GLN A 328 4.73 -30.81 5.42
C GLN A 328 5.08 -29.34 5.66
N HIS A 329 4.89 -28.89 6.91
CA HIS A 329 5.22 -27.52 7.35
C HIS A 329 4.59 -26.44 6.46
N THR A 330 3.40 -26.73 5.93
CA THR A 330 2.71 -25.88 4.96
C THR A 330 1.31 -25.60 5.46
N LYS A 331 0.90 -24.35 5.33
CA LYS A 331 -0.46 -23.89 5.60
C LYS A 331 -1.00 -23.20 4.35
N PHE A 332 -2.07 -23.74 3.76
CA PHE A 332 -2.87 -22.94 2.83
C PHE A 332 -3.56 -21.82 3.60
N LEU A 333 -3.27 -20.58 3.23
CA LEU A 333 -3.76 -19.39 3.93
C LEU A 333 -5.29 -19.36 3.86
N THR A 334 -5.90 -19.01 4.99
CA THR A 334 -7.35 -18.89 5.16
C THR A 334 -7.65 -17.47 5.62
N PHE A 335 -8.63 -16.84 5.00
CA PHE A 335 -9.05 -15.48 5.33
C PHE A 335 -10.58 -15.40 5.30
N GLN A 336 -11.13 -14.67 6.26
CA GLN A 336 -12.56 -14.54 6.48
C GLN A 336 -13.28 -13.88 5.28
N PRO A 337 -14.56 -14.21 5.04
CA PRO A 337 -15.38 -15.19 5.78
C PRO A 337 -15.22 -16.62 5.24
N GLU A 338 -14.93 -17.59 6.12
CA GLU A 338 -15.09 -19.00 5.74
C GLU A 338 -16.52 -19.49 5.95
N LEU A 339 -16.98 -20.37 5.06
CA LEU A 339 -18.25 -21.06 5.27
C LEU A 339 -18.08 -22.10 6.39
N SER A 340 -19.13 -22.31 7.19
CA SER A 340 -19.12 -23.37 8.23
C SER A 340 -18.85 -24.77 7.67
N SER A 341 -19.13 -25.00 6.38
CA SER A 341 -18.80 -26.26 5.68
C SER A 341 -17.31 -26.43 5.35
N GLN A 342 -16.51 -25.37 5.45
CA GLN A 342 -15.08 -25.37 5.14
C GLN A 342 -14.20 -25.56 6.38
N VAL A 343 -14.75 -25.45 7.58
CA VAL A 343 -13.97 -25.50 8.83
C VAL A 343 -14.63 -26.46 9.82
N PHE A 344 -13.89 -27.47 10.26
CA PHE A 344 -14.39 -28.44 11.23
C PHE A 344 -13.25 -29.08 12.03
N PHE A 345 -13.57 -29.67 13.17
CA PHE A 345 -12.62 -30.42 13.99
C PHE A 345 -12.46 -31.84 13.43
N SER A 346 -11.22 -32.24 13.13
CA SER A 346 -10.93 -33.61 12.72
C SER A 346 -9.44 -33.93 12.81
N GLY A 347 -9.11 -35.22 12.94
CA GLY A 347 -7.73 -35.69 12.82
C GLY A 347 -7.18 -35.52 11.40
N ILE A 348 -5.84 -35.48 11.29
CA ILE A 348 -5.11 -35.24 10.04
C ILE A 348 -5.57 -36.15 8.87
N SER A 349 -5.80 -37.44 9.14
CA SER A 349 -6.27 -38.41 8.16
C SER A 349 -7.68 -38.11 7.64
N ALA A 350 -8.60 -37.72 8.54
CA ALA A 350 -9.96 -37.36 8.17
C ALA A 350 -9.98 -36.04 7.38
N CYS A 351 -9.16 -35.06 7.77
CA CYS A 351 -9.01 -33.80 7.03
C CYS A 351 -8.55 -34.01 5.58
N ARG A 352 -7.59 -34.92 5.39
CA ARG A 352 -7.11 -35.34 4.06
C ARG A 352 -8.21 -36.06 3.27
N LEU A 353 -8.85 -37.07 3.86
CA LEU A 353 -9.81 -37.93 3.16
C LEU A 353 -11.12 -37.21 2.81
N ASN A 354 -11.62 -36.35 3.69
CA ASN A 354 -12.82 -35.55 3.42
C ASN A 354 -12.63 -34.64 2.20
N CYS A 355 -11.43 -34.05 2.04
CA CYS A 355 -11.12 -33.28 0.84
C CYS A 355 -11.02 -34.17 -0.41
N LEU A 356 -10.42 -35.36 -0.27
CA LEU A 356 -10.25 -36.29 -1.39
C LEU A 356 -11.59 -36.67 -2.01
N VAL A 357 -12.58 -37.04 -1.18
CA VAL A 357 -13.91 -37.49 -1.65
C VAL A 357 -14.81 -36.35 -2.09
N SER A 358 -14.58 -35.13 -1.60
CA SER A 358 -15.36 -33.95 -1.98
C SER A 358 -14.92 -33.38 -3.32
N SER A 359 -15.81 -33.34 -4.32
CA SER A 359 -15.54 -32.72 -5.63
C SER A 359 -15.32 -31.20 -5.52
N SER A 360 -15.88 -30.55 -4.51
CA SER A 360 -15.73 -29.10 -4.27
C SER A 360 -14.48 -28.74 -3.46
N CYS A 361 -13.62 -29.71 -3.14
CA CYS A 361 -12.36 -29.46 -2.42
C CYS A 361 -11.14 -29.61 -3.33
N ALA A 362 -10.31 -28.58 -3.37
CA ALA A 362 -9.03 -28.58 -4.10
C ALA A 362 -7.82 -28.87 -3.20
N ALA A 363 -7.91 -28.45 -1.93
CA ALA A 363 -6.85 -28.64 -0.93
C ALA A 363 -7.42 -28.63 0.48
N SER A 364 -6.67 -29.12 1.46
CA SER A 364 -7.02 -28.99 2.87
C SER A 364 -5.79 -28.67 3.72
N THR A 365 -6.01 -28.07 4.89
CA THR A 365 -4.97 -27.81 5.89
C THR A 365 -5.43 -28.39 7.22
N SER A 366 -4.62 -29.27 7.81
CA SER A 366 -4.79 -29.72 9.20
C SER A 366 -3.85 -28.90 10.09
N LEU A 367 -4.42 -28.16 11.05
CA LEU A 367 -3.66 -27.41 12.03
C LEU A 367 -3.23 -28.33 13.18
N SER A 368 -1.93 -28.31 13.48
CA SER A 368 -1.33 -29.01 14.62
C SER A 368 -0.84 -28.01 15.68
N ASP A 369 -1.53 -26.88 15.81
CA ASP A 369 -1.28 -25.80 16.78
C ASP A 369 -2.06 -25.96 18.10
N GLY A 370 -2.64 -27.14 18.32
CA GLY A 370 -3.51 -27.44 19.47
C GLY A 370 -4.99 -27.21 19.23
N THR A 371 -5.40 -26.51 18.15
CA THR A 371 -6.82 -26.29 17.84
C THR A 371 -7.51 -27.54 17.28
N GLY A 372 -6.78 -28.41 16.56
CA GLY A 372 -7.34 -29.58 15.88
C GLY A 372 -8.26 -29.23 14.70
N LEU A 373 -8.19 -27.98 14.21
CA LEU A 373 -9.01 -27.51 13.10
C LEU A 373 -8.50 -28.04 11.75
N CYS A 374 -9.44 -28.42 10.91
CA CYS A 374 -9.24 -28.71 9.50
C CYS A 374 -9.92 -27.64 8.66
N TYR A 375 -9.20 -27.12 7.67
CA TYR A 375 -9.71 -26.18 6.68
C TYR A 375 -9.76 -26.85 5.32
N LEU A 376 -10.93 -26.89 4.68
CA LEU A 376 -11.08 -27.24 3.28
C LEU A 376 -10.97 -25.99 2.40
N LYS A 377 -10.33 -26.13 1.24
CA LYS A 377 -10.13 -25.08 0.26
C LYS A 377 -10.92 -25.42 -0.99
N THR A 378 -11.79 -24.50 -1.40
CA THR A 378 -12.53 -24.63 -2.65
C THR A 378 -11.64 -24.34 -3.86
N PRO A 379 -11.93 -24.92 -5.03
CA PRO A 379 -11.36 -24.49 -6.30
C PRO A 379 -11.56 -22.98 -6.50
N GLY A 380 -10.58 -22.30 -7.08
CA GLY A 380 -10.60 -20.85 -7.28
C GLY A 380 -9.24 -20.25 -7.02
N PHE A 381 -9.00 -19.83 -5.76
CA PHE A 381 -7.73 -19.22 -5.34
C PHE A 381 -7.17 -19.91 -4.09
N VAL A 382 -6.08 -20.67 -4.26
CA VAL A 382 -5.40 -21.39 -3.17
C VAL A 382 -3.96 -20.88 -3.08
N SER A 383 -3.61 -20.19 -2.01
CA SER A 383 -2.24 -19.72 -1.76
C SER A 383 -1.71 -20.35 -0.49
N GLY A 384 -0.47 -20.83 -0.51
CA GLY A 384 0.16 -21.48 0.63
C GLY A 384 1.34 -20.69 1.17
N TYR A 385 1.66 -20.99 2.42
CA TYR A 385 2.86 -20.57 3.11
C TYR A 385 3.55 -21.81 3.67
N GLN A 386 4.85 -21.95 3.42
CA GLN A 386 5.68 -23.03 3.93
C GLN A 386 6.87 -22.45 4.72
N ASN A 387 7.03 -22.92 5.95
CA ASN A 387 8.16 -22.58 6.82
C ASN A 387 8.33 -23.71 7.86
N PRO A 388 9.57 -24.16 8.16
CA PRO A 388 9.82 -25.20 9.17
C PRO A 388 9.12 -25.00 10.53
N ALA A 389 8.90 -23.75 10.93
CA ALA A 389 8.22 -23.40 12.18
C ALA A 389 6.68 -23.52 12.12
N VAL A 390 6.07 -23.71 10.94
CA VAL A 390 4.62 -23.85 10.79
C VAL A 390 4.17 -25.22 11.29
N PRO A 391 3.37 -25.29 12.37
CA PRO A 391 2.89 -26.55 12.93
C PRO A 391 1.61 -26.98 12.20
N SER A 392 1.69 -27.14 10.87
CA SER A 392 0.54 -27.52 10.05
C SER A 392 0.96 -28.35 8.87
N THR A 393 0.10 -29.29 8.51
CA THR A 393 0.27 -30.10 7.30
C THR A 393 -0.87 -29.80 6.36
N SER A 394 -0.51 -29.45 5.13
CA SER A 394 -1.47 -29.21 4.07
C SER A 394 -1.50 -30.37 3.08
N TYR A 395 -2.62 -30.54 2.42
CA TYR A 395 -2.83 -31.53 1.38
C TYR A 395 -3.40 -30.87 0.15
N ILE A 396 -2.89 -31.20 -1.04
CA ILE A 396 -3.43 -30.69 -2.30
C ILE A 396 -3.83 -31.84 -3.22
N LYS A 397 -5.00 -31.71 -3.84
CA LYS A 397 -5.52 -32.73 -4.76
C LYS A 397 -4.74 -32.68 -6.07
N VAL A 398 -4.26 -33.85 -6.51
CA VAL A 398 -3.46 -34.08 -7.72
C VAL A 398 -3.85 -35.40 -8.40
N CYS A 399 -3.46 -35.60 -9.65
CA CYS A 399 -3.57 -36.89 -10.31
C CYS A 399 -2.50 -37.86 -9.78
N GLY A 400 -2.86 -39.13 -9.55
CA GLY A 400 -1.90 -40.15 -9.11
C GLY A 400 -0.99 -40.64 -10.26
N PRO A 401 0.28 -41.01 -9.98
CA PRO A 401 0.95 -41.04 -8.67
C PRO A 401 1.43 -39.67 -8.17
N VAL A 402 1.63 -39.56 -6.86
CA VAL A 402 2.18 -38.34 -6.23
C VAL A 402 3.62 -38.11 -6.70
N SER A 403 3.97 -36.86 -7.01
CA SER A 403 5.31 -36.47 -7.48
C SER A 403 5.71 -35.15 -6.80
N PRO A 404 6.31 -35.19 -5.60
CA PRO A 404 6.70 -33.99 -4.86
C PRO A 404 7.84 -33.24 -5.57
N ASN A 405 8.07 -31.98 -5.18
CA ASN A 405 9.28 -31.28 -5.61
C ASN A 405 10.54 -32.00 -5.07
N PRO A 406 11.68 -31.91 -5.79
CA PRO A 406 12.95 -32.47 -5.35
C PRO A 406 13.40 -31.96 -3.98
#